data_AF-A0A932TQ77-F1
#
_entry.id   AF-A0A932TQ77-F1
#
_cell.length_a   1.000
_cell.length_b   1.000
_cell.length_c   1.000
_cell.angle_alpha   90.00
_cell.angle_beta   90.00
_cell.angle_gamma   90.00
#
_symmetry.space_group_name_H-M   'P 1'
#
loop_
_entity.id
_entity.type
_entity.pdbx_description
1 polymer ?
#
loop_
_entity_poly.entity_id
_entity_poly.type
_entity_poly.pdbx_seq_one_letter_code
_entity_poly.pdbx_strand_id
1 'polypeptide(L)' 'MAVAMETRPAAGPADKAELRRILERQDQRDGFVVDEGVTVAEVHRRMLRDGVRPEKNDFSREILRARNEDVS' A
#
# COMPACT_ATOMS: atom_id res chain seq x y z
N MET A 1 29.21 -14.57 -9.49
CA MET A 1 28.06 -15.43 -9.82
C MET A 1 27.08 -14.61 -10.65
N ALA A 2 26.74 -15.07 -11.85
CA ALA A 2 25.74 -14.41 -12.68
C ALA A 2 24.35 -14.90 -12.25
N VAL A 3 23.49 -14.00 -11.78
CA VAL A 3 22.09 -14.32 -11.47
C VAL A 3 21.36 -14.43 -12.82
N ALA A 4 20.91 -15.62 -13.18
CA ALA A 4 20.08 -15.82 -14.35
C ALA A 4 18.78 -15.01 -14.18
N MET A 5 18.54 -14.04 -15.06
CA MET A 5 17.26 -13.34 -15.11
C MET A 5 16.22 -14.33 -15.64
N GLU A 6 15.40 -14.88 -14.75
CA GLU A 6 14.19 -15.59 -15.15
C GLU A 6 13.32 -14.63 -15.95
N THR A 7 13.03 -15.02 -17.20
CA THR A 7 12.14 -14.31 -18.09
C THR A 7 10.76 -14.25 -17.43
N ARG A 8 10.37 -13.09 -16.90
CA ARG A 8 9.02 -12.87 -16.38
C ARG A 8 8.03 -13.12 -17.53
N PRO A 9 7.02 -14.00 -17.34
CA PRO A 9 6.01 -14.20 -18.37
C PRO A 9 5.33 -12.87 -18.71
N ALA A 10 5.07 -12.64 -20.00
CA ALA A 10 4.40 -11.44 -20.48
C ALA A 10 3.08 -11.24 -19.72
N ALA A 11 2.90 -10.06 -19.13
CA ALA A 11 1.73 -9.75 -18.31
C ALA A 11 0.46 -9.77 -19.18
N GLY A 12 -0.23 -10.91 -19.17
CA GLY A 12 -1.60 -11.02 -19.67
C GLY A 12 -2.58 -10.27 -18.75
N PRO A 13 -3.86 -10.12 -19.14
CA PRO A 13 -4.86 -9.51 -18.28
C PRO A 13 -4.95 -10.30 -16.96
N ALA A 14 -4.63 -9.64 -15.85
CA ALA A 14 -4.58 -10.29 -14.55
C ALA A 14 -6.00 -10.50 -14.00
N ASP A 15 -6.28 -11.71 -13.53
CA ASP A 15 -7.53 -12.01 -12.82
C ASP A 15 -7.50 -11.34 -11.44
N LYS A 16 -8.35 -10.33 -11.26
CA LYS A 16 -8.46 -9.59 -10.00
C LYS A 16 -8.90 -10.48 -8.84
N ALA A 17 -9.70 -11.52 -9.09
CA ALA A 17 -10.15 -12.44 -8.06
C ALA A 17 -8.99 -13.31 -7.56
N GLU A 18 -8.14 -13.78 -8.47
CA GLU A 18 -6.94 -14.54 -8.13
C GLU A 18 -5.94 -13.68 -7.35
N LEU A 19 -5.67 -12.47 -7.83
CA LEU A 19 -4.78 -11.52 -7.16
C LEU A 19 -5.25 -11.22 -5.73
N ARG A 20 -6.56 -11.03 -5.54
CA ARG A 20 -7.12 -10.78 -4.20
C ARG A 20 -6.86 -11.94 -3.24
N ARG A 21 -7.02 -13.19 -3.70
CA ARG A 21 -6.72 -14.39 -2.89
C ARG A 21 -5.24 -14.55 -2.57
N ILE A 22 -4.35 -14.04 -3.43
CA ILE A 22 -2.91 -14.06 -3.18
C ILE A 22 -2.58 -13.03 -2.10
N LEU A 23 -3.13 -11.82 -2.18
CA LEU A 23 -2.96 -10.76 -1.18
C LEU A 23 -3.50 -11.19 0.18
N GLU A 24 -4.72 -11.73 0.25
CA GLU A 24 -5.32 -12.20 1.51
C GLU A 24 -4.46 -13.29 2.19
N ARG A 25 -3.88 -14.20 1.41
CA ARG A 25 -2.95 -15.22 1.94
C ARG A 25 -1.63 -14.63 2.41
N GLN A 26 -1.16 -13.57 1.77
CA GLN A 26 0.05 -12.87 2.19
C GLN A 26 -0.21 -12.11 3.49
N ASP A 27 -1.30 -11.35 3.56
CA ASP A 27 -1.71 -10.62 4.76
C ASP A 27 -1.87 -11.56 5.97
N GLN A 28 -2.46 -12.75 5.78
CA GLN A 28 -2.57 -13.78 6.82
C GLN A 28 -1.20 -14.30 7.30
N ARG A 29 -0.23 -14.45 6.39
CA ARG A 29 1.13 -14.89 6.74
C ARG A 29 1.91 -13.82 7.49
N ASP A 30 1.73 -12.57 7.08
CA ASP A 30 2.46 -11.43 7.62
C ASP A 30 1.81 -10.88 8.91
N GLY A 31 0.66 -11.44 9.31
CA GLY A 31 -0.08 -11.02 10.51
C GLY A 31 -0.68 -9.63 10.35
N PHE A 32 -0.98 -9.21 9.12
CA PHE A 32 -1.55 -7.91 8.83
C PHE A 32 -2.97 -7.83 9.38
N VAL A 33 -3.21 -6.85 10.24
CA VAL A 33 -4.53 -6.56 10.83
C VAL A 33 -4.96 -5.18 10.38
N VAL A 34 -6.09 -5.09 9.68
CA VAL A 34 -6.73 -3.82 9.34
C VAL A 34 -7.32 -3.23 10.61
N ASP A 35 -6.82 -2.07 11.02
CA ASP A 35 -7.40 -1.28 12.10
C ASP A 35 -8.44 -0.31 11.52
N GLU A 36 -9.71 -0.68 11.61
CA GLU A 36 -10.83 0.14 11.11
C GLU A 36 -11.02 1.45 11.91
N GLY A 37 -10.42 1.54 13.11
CA GLY A 37 -10.48 2.73 13.97
C GLY A 37 -9.37 3.74 13.72
N VAL A 38 -8.38 3.41 12.88
CA VAL A 38 -7.26 4.31 12.59
C VAL A 38 -7.75 5.53 11.80
N THR A 39 -7.56 6.70 12.39
CA THR A 39 -7.82 7.98 11.73
C THR A 39 -6.60 8.45 10.96
N VAL A 40 -6.80 9.27 9.92
CA VAL A 40 -5.71 9.88 9.16
C VAL A 40 -4.78 10.71 10.05
N ALA A 41 -5.33 11.39 11.06
CA ALA A 41 -4.53 12.13 12.04
C ALA A 41 -3.59 11.21 12.83
N GLU A 42 -4.05 10.00 13.17
CA GLU A 42 -3.23 8.97 13.82
C GLU A 42 -2.09 8.49 12.92
N VAL A 43 -2.39 8.20 11.65
CA VAL A 43 -1.38 7.82 10.65
C VAL A 43 -0.34 8.91 10.48
N HIS A 44 -0.78 10.16 10.35
CA HIS A 44 0.11 11.31 10.20
C HIS A 44 1.04 11.48 11.41
N ARG A 45 0.51 11.33 12.63
CA ARG A 45 1.32 11.35 13.86
C ARG A 45 2.35 10.22 13.90
N ARG A 46 1.97 9.00 13.49
CA ARG A 46 2.89 7.85 13.41
C ARG A 46 3.99 8.07 12.37
N MET A 47 3.64 8.54 11.17
CA MET A 47 4.61 8.88 10.13
C MET A 47 5.64 9.89 10.63
N LEU A 48 5.19 10.98 11.27
CA LEU A 48 6.09 12.00 11.81
C LEU A 48 7.00 11.45 12.91
N ARG A 49 6.47 10.59 13.80
CA ARG A 49 7.24 9.91 14.85
C ARG A 49 8.32 9.01 14.25
N ASP A 50 8.00 8.31 13.17
CA ASP A 50 8.89 7.37 12.50
C ASP A 50 9.85 8.10 11.53
N GLY A 51 9.91 9.44 11.58
CA GLY A 51 10.81 10.28 10.79
C GLY A 51 10.36 10.51 9.35
N VAL A 52 9.22 9.95 8.96
CA VAL A 52 8.62 10.16 7.64
C VAL A 52 7.94 11.53 7.62
N ARG A 53 8.36 12.38 6.69
CA ARG A 53 7.74 13.67 6.41
C ARG A 53 6.73 13.48 5.27
N PRO A 54 5.43 13.30 5.56
CA PRO A 54 4.43 12.99 4.53
C PRO A 54 4.33 14.08 3.45
N GLU A 55 4.63 15.33 3.79
CA GLU A 55 4.73 16.43 2.83
C GLU A 55 5.87 16.26 1.83
N LYS A 56 6.88 15.44 2.12
CA LYS A 56 7.99 15.10 1.21
C LYS A 56 7.81 13.76 0.51
N ASN A 57 6.76 13.01 0.85
CA ASN A 57 6.43 11.74 0.22
C ASN A 57 5.26 11.95 -0.75
N ASP A 58 5.53 11.79 -2.05
CA ASP A 58 4.53 12.02 -3.10
C ASP A 58 3.30 11.13 -2.93
N PHE A 59 3.48 9.88 -2.49
CA PHE A 59 2.41 8.94 -2.20
C PHE A 59 1.54 9.39 -1.02
N SER A 60 2.16 9.90 0.06
CA SER A 60 1.43 10.44 1.20
C SER A 60 0.63 11.70 0.83
N ARG A 61 1.19 12.53 -0.06
CA ARG A 61 0.53 13.74 -0.56
C ARG A 61 -0.68 13.41 -1.42
N GLU A 62 -0.60 12.35 -2.25
CA GLU A 62 -1.69 11.89 -3.11
C GLU A 62 -2.85 11.29 -2.30
N ILE A 63 -2.56 10.47 -1.29
CA ILE A 63 -3.56 9.91 -0.36
C ILE A 63 -4.32 11.01 0.38
N LEU A 64 -3.62 12.08 0.82
CA LEU A 64 -4.26 13.21 1.50
C LEU A 64 -5.08 14.07 0.54
N ARG A 65 -4.74 14.14 -0.76
CA ARG A 65 -5.49 14.89 -1.77
C ARG A 65 -6.77 14.19 -2.19
N ALA A 66 -6.68 12.90 -2.51
CA ALA A 66 -7.83 12.11 -2.97
C ALA A 66 -9.02 12.18 -2.01
N ARG A 67 -8.77 12.29 -0.69
CA ARG A 67 -9.82 12.38 0.33
C ARG A 67 -10.42 13.78 0.53
N ASN A 68 -9.72 14.84 0.10
CA ASN A 68 -10.24 16.21 0.17
C ASN A 68 -11.13 16.55 -1.04
N GLU A 69 -11.01 15.79 -2.14
CA GLU A 69 -11.91 15.89 -3.29
C GLU A 69 -13.27 15.22 -3.04
N ASP A 70 -13.38 14.26 -2.12
CA ASP A 70 -14.65 13.64 -1.72
C ASP A 70 -15.55 14.53 -0.83
N VAL A 71 -15.14 15.79 -0.56
CA VAL A 71 -15.89 16.77 0.25
C VAL A 71 -16.28 18.01 -0.57
N SER A 72 -16.53 17.87 -1.87
CA SER A 72 -17.12 18.93 -2.72
C SER A 72 -18.42 18.49 -3.38
#